data_AF-A0A3L8AYL0-F1
#
_entry.id   AF-A0A3L8AYL0-F1
#
_cell.length_a   1.000
_cell.length_b   1.000
_cell.length_c   1.000
_cell.angle_alpha   90.00
_cell.angle_beta   90.00
_cell.angle_gamma   90.00
#
_symmetry.space_group_name_H-M   'P 1'
#
loop_
_entity.id
_entity.type
_entity.pdbx_description
1 polymer ?
#
loop_
_entity_poly.entity_id
_entity_poly.type
_entity_poly.pdbx_seq_one_letter_code
_entity_poly.pdbx_strand_id
1 'polypeptide(L)'
;MKTTIIAVITLVLAVAAYWFAAAPESAPHPVDLEQASHSSSTQENAPAVPPVADWTSELVNEFQIQAMAAVTNTLGQPEFTDRIEKRPDFVSPAEWLILSSIAQQHDNPHAELTRMINFLRFSKLMEIWESGDDMGTLQRSALAEQLLLNIPNRVENGDLGLSQAQQLQATLINDLTTDSDLRRQRLSEENARIGVTFEIN
;
A
#
# COMPACT_ATOMS: atom_id res chain seq x y z
N MET A 1 -10.38 27.36 29.97
CA MET A 1 -9.55 27.00 28.82
C MET A 1 -9.25 25.51 28.89
N LYS A 2 -9.93 24.72 28.07
CA LYS A 2 -9.69 23.28 27.85
C LYS A 2 -10.15 23.00 26.42
N THR A 3 -9.20 22.99 25.50
CA THR A 3 -9.39 22.61 24.11
C THR A 3 -9.53 21.08 24.05
N THR A 4 -10.75 20.60 23.88
CA THR A 4 -10.99 19.22 23.43
C THR A 4 -10.75 19.19 21.93
N ILE A 5 -9.67 18.52 21.53
CA ILE A 5 -9.34 18.19 20.15
C ILE A 5 -10.37 17.16 19.69
N ILE A 6 -11.33 17.64 18.91
CA ILE A 6 -12.21 16.83 18.07
C ILE A 6 -11.52 16.70 16.72
N ALA A 7 -11.65 15.51 16.12
CA ALA A 7 -11.34 15.13 14.74
C ALA A 7 -9.98 14.44 14.51
N VAL A 8 -10.00 13.11 14.64
CA VAL A 8 -9.22 12.22 13.75
C VAL A 8 -10.17 11.14 13.24
N ILE A 9 -11.20 11.59 12.50
CA ILE A 9 -12.06 10.74 11.68
C ILE A 9 -12.01 11.37 10.30
N THR A 10 -10.96 11.03 9.53
CA THR A 10 -10.83 11.19 8.06
C THR A 10 -9.36 11.03 7.67
N LEU A 11 -8.83 9.81 7.48
CA LEU A 11 -7.59 9.70 6.68
C LEU A 11 -7.22 8.33 6.08
N VAL A 12 -8.11 7.35 5.96
CA VAL A 12 -7.79 6.16 5.13
C VAL A 12 -8.52 6.17 3.78
N LEU A 13 -9.49 7.07 3.58
CA LEU A 13 -10.08 7.34 2.26
C LEU A 13 -9.63 8.69 1.65
N ALA A 14 -9.03 9.59 2.43
CA ALA A 14 -8.75 10.96 1.98
C ALA A 14 -7.34 11.19 1.40
N VAL A 15 -6.33 10.39 1.76
CA VAL A 15 -5.00 10.52 1.13
C VAL A 15 -5.02 9.99 -0.30
N ALA A 16 -5.85 8.97 -0.59
CA ALA A 16 -6.14 8.58 -1.97
C ALA A 16 -7.02 9.61 -2.70
N ALA A 17 -8.04 10.18 -2.04
CA ALA A 17 -8.97 11.13 -2.68
C ALA A 17 -8.33 12.47 -3.10
N TYR A 18 -7.26 12.93 -2.44
CA TYR A 18 -6.54 14.13 -2.89
C TYR A 18 -5.75 13.88 -4.19
N TRP A 19 -5.42 12.62 -4.51
CA TRP A 19 -4.75 12.24 -5.75
C TRP A 19 -5.70 11.75 -6.85
N PHE A 20 -6.95 11.37 -6.53
CA PHE A 20 -7.89 10.67 -7.44
C PHE A 20 -9.19 11.43 -7.76
N ALA A 21 -9.15 12.76 -7.89
CA ALA A 21 -10.33 13.52 -8.30
C ALA A 21 -10.52 13.54 -9.84
N ALA A 22 -10.91 12.41 -10.45
CA ALA A 22 -11.63 12.38 -11.73
C ALA A 22 -12.17 10.98 -12.10
N ALA A 23 -13.37 10.62 -11.62
CA ALA A 23 -14.36 9.84 -12.40
C ALA A 23 -15.71 9.79 -11.66
N PRO A 24 -16.86 9.84 -12.38
CA PRO A 24 -18.17 10.03 -11.78
C PRO A 24 -18.82 8.74 -11.27
N GLU A 25 -19.69 8.99 -10.28
CA GLU A 25 -20.55 8.12 -9.50
C GLU A 25 -21.34 7.07 -10.30
N SER A 26 -21.37 5.83 -9.79
CA SER A 26 -22.41 4.85 -10.12
C SER A 26 -22.94 4.25 -8.82
N ALA A 27 -24.24 4.44 -8.61
CA ALA A 27 -24.95 4.11 -7.38
C ALA A 27 -24.97 2.60 -7.09
N PRO A 28 -25.04 2.18 -5.81
CA PRO A 28 -25.09 0.76 -5.45
C PRO A 28 -26.51 0.18 -5.56
N HIS A 29 -26.60 -1.04 -6.09
CA HIS A 29 -27.77 -1.92 -5.91
C HIS A 29 -27.54 -2.85 -4.70
N PRO A 30 -28.56 -3.13 -3.88
CA PRO A 30 -28.43 -4.04 -2.75
C PRO A 30 -28.39 -5.49 -3.22
N VAL A 31 -27.42 -6.28 -2.72
CA VAL A 31 -27.33 -7.73 -2.96
C VAL A 31 -27.75 -8.45 -1.68
N ASP A 32 -28.83 -9.23 -1.78
CA ASP A 32 -29.28 -10.15 -0.74
C ASP A 32 -28.23 -11.23 -0.46
N LEU A 33 -27.85 -11.38 0.82
CA LEU A 33 -26.93 -12.41 1.31
C LEU A 33 -27.74 -13.45 2.09
N GLU A 34 -28.24 -14.46 1.38
CA GLU A 34 -28.80 -15.66 2.00
C GLU A 34 -27.88 -16.87 1.74
N GLN A 35 -27.30 -17.36 2.84
CA GLN A 35 -26.81 -18.72 3.11
C GLN A 35 -25.76 -19.36 2.19
N ALA A 36 -24.57 -19.57 2.77
CA ALA A 36 -23.92 -20.88 2.74
C ALA A 36 -23.03 -21.05 3.97
N SER A 37 -23.51 -21.82 4.94
CA SER A 37 -22.75 -22.32 6.08
C SER A 37 -22.15 -23.67 5.71
N HIS A 38 -20.82 -23.85 5.77
CA HIS A 38 -20.21 -25.17 6.00
C HIS A 38 -18.83 -25.06 6.67
N SER A 39 -18.82 -25.56 7.91
CA SER A 39 -17.86 -26.44 8.58
C SER A 39 -16.35 -26.13 8.57
N SER A 40 -15.87 -25.93 9.80
CA SER A 40 -14.49 -25.78 10.26
C SER A 40 -13.57 -26.97 9.91
N SER A 41 -12.28 -26.66 9.73
CA SER A 41 -11.16 -27.56 9.97
C SER A 41 -9.99 -26.76 10.54
N THR A 42 -9.39 -27.32 11.59
CA THR A 42 -8.43 -26.77 12.55
C THR A 42 -7.17 -26.16 11.92
N GLN A 43 -6.82 -24.92 12.26
CA GLN A 43 -5.44 -24.42 12.13
C GLN A 43 -5.13 -23.31 13.14
N GLU A 44 -4.36 -23.69 14.15
CA GLU A 44 -3.18 -22.99 14.70
C GLU A 44 -3.28 -21.47 14.97
N ASN A 45 -3.68 -21.16 16.21
CA ASN A 45 -3.30 -20.02 17.07
C ASN A 45 -2.86 -18.67 16.44
N ALA A 46 -3.56 -18.21 15.39
CA ALA A 46 -3.81 -16.80 15.17
C ALA A 46 -5.12 -16.42 15.89
N PRO A 47 -5.29 -15.21 16.44
CA PRO A 47 -6.60 -14.78 16.92
C PRO A 47 -7.61 -14.97 15.79
N ALA A 48 -8.64 -15.79 16.03
CA ALA A 48 -9.64 -16.08 15.03
C ALA A 48 -10.34 -14.78 14.65
N VAL A 49 -10.28 -14.42 13.36
CA VAL A 49 -11.04 -13.28 12.84
C VAL A 49 -12.53 -13.61 13.01
N PRO A 50 -13.32 -12.80 13.72
CA PRO A 50 -14.73 -13.06 13.89
C PRO A 50 -15.47 -12.91 12.56
N PRO A 51 -16.67 -13.51 12.42
CA PRO A 51 -17.50 -13.33 11.24
C PRO A 51 -17.72 -11.85 10.91
N VAL A 52 -17.83 -11.52 9.63
CA VAL A 52 -17.98 -10.12 9.15
C VAL A 52 -19.21 -9.44 9.78
N ALA A 53 -20.27 -10.19 10.08
CA ALA A 53 -21.47 -9.68 10.74
C ALA A 53 -21.21 -9.08 12.13
N ASP A 54 -20.13 -9.48 12.80
CA ASP A 54 -19.75 -9.03 14.14
C ASP A 54 -18.68 -7.91 14.11
N TRP A 55 -18.30 -7.42 12.92
CA TRP A 55 -17.26 -6.40 12.79
C TRP A 55 -17.79 -5.04 13.27
N THR A 56 -17.17 -4.54 14.34
CA THR A 56 -17.35 -3.16 14.80
C THR A 56 -16.28 -2.26 14.20
N SER A 57 -16.54 -0.95 14.14
CA SER A 57 -15.53 0.02 13.68
C SER A 57 -14.24 -0.03 14.50
N GLU A 58 -14.34 -0.29 15.80
CA GLU A 58 -13.19 -0.42 16.69
C GLU A 58 -12.34 -1.64 16.31
N LEU A 59 -12.98 -2.79 16.09
CA LEU A 59 -12.27 -4.00 15.70
C LEU A 59 -11.60 -3.85 14.32
N VAL A 60 -12.28 -3.21 13.35
CA VAL A 60 -11.70 -2.94 12.04
C VAL A 60 -10.49 -2.01 12.16
N ASN A 61 -10.55 -1.01 13.05
CA ASN A 61 -9.43 -0.13 13.33
C ASN A 61 -8.25 -0.90 13.97
N GLU A 62 -8.51 -1.76 14.95
CA GLU A 62 -7.50 -2.63 15.55
C GLU A 62 -6.80 -3.50 14.51
N PHE A 63 -7.56 -4.12 13.58
CA PHE A 63 -6.98 -4.88 12.49
C PHE A 63 -6.10 -4.04 11.58
N GLN A 64 -6.49 -2.80 11.31
CA GLN A 64 -5.67 -1.93 10.47
C GLN A 64 -4.37 -1.52 11.16
N ILE A 65 -4.42 -1.20 12.46
CA ILE A 65 -3.24 -0.89 13.26
C ILE A 65 -2.28 -2.08 13.26
N GLN A 66 -2.78 -3.30 13.47
CA GLN A 66 -1.97 -4.52 13.44
C GLN A 66 -1.34 -4.77 12.07
N ALA A 67 -2.12 -4.61 11.00
CA ALA A 67 -1.66 -4.78 9.62
C ALA A 67 -0.61 -3.72 9.24
N MET A 68 -0.80 -2.47 9.66
CA MET A 68 0.18 -1.40 9.47
C MET A 68 1.48 -1.71 10.21
N ALA A 69 1.42 -2.15 11.47
CA ALA A 69 2.62 -2.53 12.22
C ALA A 69 3.38 -3.68 11.53
N ALA A 70 2.65 -4.68 11.02
CA ALA A 70 3.22 -5.86 10.38
C ALA A 70 3.94 -5.57 9.05
N VAL A 71 3.65 -4.44 8.36
CA VAL A 71 4.31 -4.13 7.09
C VAL A 71 5.82 -3.90 7.25
N THR A 72 6.27 -3.44 8.42
CA THR A 72 7.69 -3.23 8.72
C THR A 72 8.50 -4.54 8.68
N ASN A 73 7.86 -5.70 8.90
CA ASN A 73 8.48 -7.00 8.75
C ASN A 73 8.82 -7.36 7.30
N THR A 74 8.29 -6.58 6.33
CA THR A 74 8.57 -6.74 4.90
C THR A 74 9.71 -5.84 4.41
N LEU A 75 10.34 -5.07 5.30
CA LEU A 75 11.48 -4.24 4.94
C LEU A 75 12.64 -5.10 4.43
N GLY A 76 13.24 -4.69 3.33
CA GLY A 76 14.29 -5.41 2.61
C GLY A 76 13.82 -6.66 1.85
N GLN A 77 12.52 -7.01 1.90
CA GLN A 77 12.00 -8.16 1.17
C GLN A 77 11.58 -7.78 -0.26
N PRO A 78 11.86 -8.62 -1.27
CA PRO A 78 11.38 -8.40 -2.63
C PRO A 78 9.84 -8.38 -2.68
N GLU A 79 9.28 -7.79 -3.73
CA GLU A 79 7.85 -7.87 -3.98
C GLU A 79 7.42 -9.33 -4.25
N PHE A 80 6.14 -9.63 -4.00
CA PHE A 80 5.58 -10.93 -4.33
C PHE A 80 5.54 -11.10 -5.85
N THR A 81 6.15 -12.16 -6.35
CA THR A 81 6.10 -12.56 -7.76
C THR A 81 5.23 -13.79 -7.97
N ASP A 82 5.09 -14.63 -6.93
CA ASP A 82 4.26 -15.82 -6.94
C ASP A 82 2.79 -15.52 -6.66
N ARG A 83 1.96 -16.55 -6.87
CA ARG A 83 0.54 -16.54 -6.53
C ARG A 83 0.34 -16.37 -5.03
N ILE A 84 -0.48 -15.40 -4.64
CA ILE A 84 -0.88 -15.21 -3.25
C ILE A 84 -2.14 -16.02 -2.96
N GLU A 85 -2.01 -17.07 -2.14
CA GLU A 85 -3.12 -17.95 -1.74
C GLU A 85 -3.68 -17.62 -0.36
N LYS A 86 -2.89 -16.93 0.48
CA LYS A 86 -3.25 -16.60 1.86
C LYS A 86 -3.02 -15.12 2.12
N ARG A 87 -3.84 -14.54 3.00
CA ARG A 87 -3.71 -13.17 3.46
C ARG A 87 -2.33 -12.95 4.11
N PRO A 88 -1.48 -12.05 3.59
CA PRO A 88 -0.27 -11.63 4.29
C PRO A 88 -0.61 -10.84 5.56
N ASP A 89 0.22 -10.93 6.59
CA ASP A 89 -0.05 -10.30 7.90
C ASP A 89 -0.20 -8.78 7.83
N PHE A 90 0.47 -8.13 6.87
CA PHE A 90 0.37 -6.69 6.65
C PHE A 90 -0.89 -6.25 5.89
N VAL A 91 -1.76 -7.19 5.49
CA VAL A 91 -3.06 -6.92 4.88
C VAL A 91 -4.13 -7.22 5.92
N SER A 92 -4.94 -6.23 6.32
CA SER A 92 -6.00 -6.45 7.30
C SER A 92 -7.09 -7.40 6.76
N PRO A 93 -7.90 -8.05 7.61
CA PRO A 93 -8.98 -8.92 7.13
C PRO A 93 -9.98 -8.18 6.24
N ALA A 94 -10.26 -6.91 6.52
CA ALA A 94 -11.14 -6.07 5.72
C ALA A 94 -10.51 -5.75 4.35
N GLU A 95 -9.24 -5.33 4.32
CA GLU A 95 -8.51 -5.11 3.06
C GLU A 95 -8.47 -6.40 2.23
N TRP A 96 -8.17 -7.54 2.83
CA TRP A 96 -8.13 -8.82 2.13
C TRP A 96 -9.45 -9.18 1.48
N LEU A 97 -10.57 -9.02 2.19
CA LEU A 97 -11.91 -9.26 1.66
C LEU A 97 -12.19 -8.39 0.42
N ILE A 98 -11.84 -7.10 0.50
CA ILE A 98 -12.06 -6.15 -0.59
C ILE A 98 -11.16 -6.47 -1.79
N LEU A 99 -9.85 -6.60 -1.57
CA LEU A 99 -8.88 -6.81 -2.66
C LEU A 99 -9.12 -8.15 -3.37
N SER A 100 -9.43 -9.22 -2.61
CA SER A 100 -9.75 -10.52 -3.20
C SER A 100 -11.04 -10.46 -4.02
N SER A 101 -12.07 -9.75 -3.54
CA SER A 101 -13.33 -9.56 -4.28
C SER A 101 -13.14 -8.77 -5.59
N ILE A 102 -12.34 -7.71 -5.56
CA ILE A 102 -12.02 -6.92 -6.76
C ILE A 102 -11.24 -7.78 -7.75
N ALA A 103 -10.21 -8.48 -7.29
CA ALA A 103 -9.37 -9.30 -8.17
C ALA A 103 -10.18 -10.37 -8.94
N GLN A 104 -11.21 -10.96 -8.35
CA GLN A 104 -12.07 -11.95 -9.02
C GLN A 104 -12.88 -11.39 -10.19
N GLN A 105 -12.97 -10.08 -10.34
CA GLN A 105 -13.68 -9.42 -11.45
C GLN A 105 -12.80 -9.21 -12.68
N HIS A 106 -11.51 -9.56 -12.61
CA HIS A 106 -10.54 -9.40 -13.69
C HIS A 106 -10.28 -10.71 -14.44
N ASP A 107 -9.83 -10.61 -15.69
CA ASP A 107 -9.51 -11.78 -16.54
C ASP A 107 -8.43 -12.69 -15.93
N ASN A 108 -7.51 -12.11 -15.14
CA ASN A 108 -6.49 -12.85 -14.41
C ASN A 108 -6.51 -12.48 -12.92
N PRO A 109 -7.39 -13.11 -12.11
CA PRO A 109 -7.57 -12.75 -10.71
C PRO A 109 -6.32 -12.89 -9.85
N HIS A 110 -5.47 -13.88 -10.15
CA HIS A 110 -4.27 -14.10 -9.34
C HIS A 110 -3.21 -13.04 -9.60
N ALA A 111 -2.99 -12.67 -10.86
CA ALA A 111 -2.07 -11.60 -11.18
C ALA A 111 -2.56 -10.27 -10.61
N GLU A 112 -3.86 -10.00 -10.70
CA GLU A 112 -4.46 -8.78 -10.16
C GLU A 112 -4.34 -8.69 -8.64
N LEU A 113 -4.65 -9.77 -7.92
CA LEU A 113 -4.49 -9.81 -6.47
C LEU A 113 -3.03 -9.57 -6.04
N THR A 114 -2.07 -10.21 -6.72
CA THR A 114 -0.64 -9.99 -6.46
C THR A 114 -0.24 -8.54 -6.70
N ARG A 115 -0.70 -7.94 -7.82
CA ARG A 115 -0.46 -6.52 -8.15
C ARG A 115 -0.98 -5.59 -7.05
N MET A 116 -2.24 -5.77 -6.65
CA MET A 116 -2.92 -4.95 -5.64
C MET A 116 -2.29 -5.09 -4.25
N ILE A 117 -1.84 -6.29 -3.86
CA ILE A 117 -1.17 -6.51 -2.57
C ILE A 117 0.22 -5.89 -2.55
N ASN A 118 0.98 -5.99 -3.64
CA ASN A 118 2.26 -5.28 -3.75
C ASN A 118 2.06 -3.76 -3.70
N PHE A 119 1.03 -3.24 -4.36
CA PHE A 119 0.68 -1.82 -4.27
C PHE A 119 0.30 -1.41 -2.85
N LEU A 120 -0.54 -2.19 -2.16
CA LEU A 120 -0.89 -1.94 -0.76
C LEU A 120 0.36 -1.92 0.14
N ARG A 121 1.29 -2.87 -0.05
CA ARG A 121 2.56 -2.89 0.67
C ARG A 121 3.34 -1.60 0.44
N PHE A 122 3.47 -1.19 -0.82
CA PHE A 122 4.15 0.06 -1.19
C PHE A 122 3.49 1.28 -0.52
N SER A 123 2.17 1.39 -0.56
CA SER A 123 1.43 2.50 0.08
C SER A 123 1.66 2.57 1.58
N LYS A 124 1.61 1.43 2.29
CA LYS A 124 1.85 1.39 3.74
C LYS A 124 3.29 1.74 4.09
N LEU A 125 4.26 1.26 3.30
CA LEU A 125 5.67 1.63 3.45
C LEU A 125 5.89 3.12 3.20
N MET A 126 5.17 3.72 2.25
CA MET A 126 5.20 5.17 2.02
C MET A 126 4.69 5.94 3.24
N GLU A 127 3.54 5.54 3.80
CA GLU A 127 2.97 6.16 4.99
C GLU A 127 3.94 6.12 6.19
N ILE A 128 4.67 5.02 6.35
CA ILE A 128 5.71 4.90 7.37
C ILE A 128 6.88 5.84 7.10
N TRP A 129 7.32 5.97 5.85
CA TRP A 129 8.42 6.85 5.49
C TRP A 129 8.05 8.33 5.68
N GLU A 130 6.82 8.71 5.33
CA GLU A 130 6.28 10.06 5.47
C GLU A 130 6.03 10.45 6.93
N SER A 131 5.53 9.52 7.76
CA SER A 131 5.23 9.78 9.18
C SER A 131 6.48 10.01 10.03
N GLY A 132 7.58 9.32 9.70
CA GLY A 132 8.96 9.79 9.88
C GLY A 132 9.53 10.08 11.27
N ASP A 133 8.73 10.21 12.33
CA ASP A 133 9.19 10.80 13.60
C ASP A 133 9.95 9.84 14.53
N ASP A 134 9.77 8.51 14.38
CA ASP A 134 10.33 7.52 15.32
C ASP A 134 11.31 6.50 14.69
N MET A 135 11.64 6.64 13.40
CA MET A 135 12.50 5.67 12.70
C MET A 135 13.99 6.08 12.75
N GLY A 136 14.87 5.14 13.12
CA GLY A 136 16.31 5.38 13.08
C GLY A 136 16.83 5.63 11.65
N THR A 137 17.88 6.44 11.49
CA THR A 137 18.40 6.87 10.18
C THR A 137 18.70 5.73 9.21
N LEU A 138 19.28 4.62 9.69
CA LEU A 138 19.59 3.45 8.86
C LEU A 138 18.31 2.75 8.34
N GLN A 139 17.27 2.68 9.17
CA GLN A 139 15.99 2.08 8.79
C GLN A 139 15.25 2.98 7.80
N ARG A 140 15.31 4.29 8.00
CA ARG A 140 14.73 5.29 7.09
C ARG A 140 15.37 5.23 5.71
N SER A 141 16.71 5.13 5.64
CA SER A 141 17.40 4.99 4.36
C SER A 141 17.11 3.66 3.67
N ALA A 142 17.06 2.54 4.40
CA ALA A 142 16.69 1.25 3.85
C ALA A 142 15.25 1.25 3.28
N LEU A 143 14.32 1.90 3.98
CA LEU A 143 12.95 2.10 3.51
C LEU A 143 12.90 2.95 2.24
N ALA A 144 13.62 4.08 2.21
CA ALA A 144 13.66 4.93 1.02
C ALA A 144 14.26 4.21 -0.21
N GLU A 145 15.34 3.42 -0.02
CA GLU A 145 15.90 2.58 -1.09
C GLU A 145 14.90 1.53 -1.57
N GLN A 146 14.15 0.87 -0.67
CA GLN A 146 13.11 -0.10 -1.05
C GLN A 146 11.97 0.55 -1.85
N LEU A 147 11.54 1.76 -1.45
CA LEU A 147 10.53 2.51 -2.17
C LEU A 147 11.00 2.87 -3.58
N LEU A 148 12.23 3.38 -3.73
CA LEU A 148 12.85 3.63 -5.04
C LEU A 148 12.90 2.38 -5.92
N LEU A 149 13.24 1.23 -5.34
CA LEU A 149 13.28 -0.03 -6.07
C LEU A 149 11.92 -0.46 -6.60
N ASN A 150 10.82 -0.12 -5.91
CA ASN A 150 9.46 -0.55 -6.25
C ASN A 150 8.72 0.43 -7.19
N ILE A 151 9.17 1.68 -7.31
CA ILE A 151 8.56 2.70 -8.19
C ILE A 151 8.37 2.23 -9.64
N PRO A 152 9.36 1.62 -10.32
CA PRO A 152 9.19 1.19 -11.71
C PRO A 152 8.02 0.24 -11.91
N ASN A 153 7.83 -0.73 -11.01
CA ASN A 153 6.70 -1.65 -11.08
C ASN A 153 5.37 -0.90 -10.88
N ARG A 154 5.33 0.14 -10.04
CA ARG A 154 4.12 0.96 -9.88
C ARG A 154 3.79 1.73 -11.15
N VAL A 155 4.80 2.26 -11.85
CA VAL A 155 4.62 2.95 -13.13
C VAL A 155 4.15 1.98 -14.22
N GLU A 156 4.81 0.82 -14.35
CA GLU A 156 4.45 -0.21 -15.33
C GLU A 156 3.02 -0.72 -15.14
N ASN A 157 2.59 -0.91 -13.89
CA ASN A 157 1.24 -1.36 -13.56
C ASN A 157 0.18 -0.23 -13.62
N GLY A 158 0.57 1.01 -13.90
CA GLY A 158 -0.35 2.15 -13.91
C GLY A 158 -0.82 2.63 -12.52
N ASP A 159 -0.21 2.11 -11.45
CA ASP A 159 -0.50 2.50 -10.05
C ASP A 159 0.06 3.89 -9.71
N LEU A 160 1.10 4.33 -10.43
CA LEU A 160 1.78 5.60 -10.20
C LEU A 160 2.04 6.30 -11.54
N GLY A 161 1.56 7.54 -11.68
CA GLY A 161 1.79 8.32 -12.89
C GLY A 161 3.26 8.71 -13.05
N LEU A 162 3.74 8.84 -14.29
CA LEU A 162 5.15 9.11 -14.57
C LEU A 162 5.68 10.38 -13.86
N SER A 163 4.96 11.50 -13.96
CA SER A 163 5.36 12.74 -13.29
C SER A 163 5.38 12.60 -11.76
N GLN A 164 4.50 11.78 -11.18
CA GLN A 164 4.44 11.54 -9.74
C GLN A 164 5.63 10.66 -9.31
N ALA A 165 5.96 9.64 -10.09
CA ALA A 165 7.14 8.81 -9.89
C ALA A 165 8.42 9.64 -9.87
N GLN A 166 8.60 10.58 -10.79
CA GLN A 166 9.77 11.47 -10.82
C GLN A 166 9.87 12.35 -9.56
N GLN A 167 8.74 12.93 -9.12
CA GLN A 167 8.69 13.74 -7.90
C GLN A 167 9.03 12.90 -6.67
N LEU A 168 8.48 11.69 -6.58
CA LEU A 168 8.74 10.78 -5.50
C LEU A 168 10.22 10.33 -5.48
N GLN A 169 10.77 9.95 -6.63
CA GLN A 169 12.20 9.61 -6.76
C GLN A 169 13.09 10.75 -6.27
N ALA A 170 12.83 11.99 -6.71
CA ALA A 170 13.60 13.15 -6.28
C ALA A 170 13.52 13.35 -4.75
N THR A 171 12.33 13.16 -4.18
CA THR A 171 12.11 13.34 -2.73
C THR A 171 12.85 12.26 -1.92
N LEU A 172 12.76 10.99 -2.32
CA LEU A 172 13.47 9.89 -1.66
C LEU A 172 14.99 10.04 -1.78
N ILE A 173 15.52 10.42 -2.95
CA ILE A 173 16.97 10.61 -3.15
C ILE A 173 17.48 11.80 -2.34
N ASN A 174 16.68 12.86 -2.16
CA ASN A 174 17.05 13.98 -1.28
C ASN A 174 17.23 13.54 0.19
N ASP A 175 16.43 12.57 0.67
CA ASP A 175 16.54 12.00 2.02
C ASP A 175 17.77 11.08 2.14
N LEU A 176 18.17 10.41 1.05
CA LEU A 176 19.29 9.48 1.01
C LEU A 176 20.66 10.14 0.92
N THR A 177 20.78 11.31 0.28
CA THR A 177 22.08 11.96 0.08
C THR A 177 22.03 13.49 0.10
N THR A 178 23.00 14.08 0.80
CA THR A 178 23.25 15.53 0.81
C THR A 178 24.14 15.99 -0.35
N ASP A 179 24.89 15.07 -0.99
CA ASP A 179 25.78 15.35 -2.11
C ASP A 179 24.98 15.64 -3.39
N SER A 180 25.19 16.83 -3.98
CA SER A 180 24.46 17.29 -5.16
C SER A 180 24.81 16.53 -6.43
N ASP A 181 26.04 16.05 -6.56
CA ASP A 181 26.51 15.35 -7.77
C ASP A 181 25.98 13.93 -7.76
N LEU A 182 26.09 13.25 -6.60
CA LEU A 182 25.52 11.93 -6.40
C LEU A 182 23.99 11.93 -6.58
N ARG A 183 23.30 12.96 -6.07
CA ARG A 183 21.85 13.12 -6.25
C ARG A 183 21.46 13.24 -7.71
N ARG A 184 22.16 14.06 -8.49
CA ARG A 184 21.87 14.24 -9.93
C ARG A 184 22.10 12.95 -10.70
N GLN A 185 23.18 12.24 -10.39
CA GLN A 185 23.49 10.94 -10.98
C GLN A 185 22.37 9.93 -10.68
N ARG A 186 22.06 9.72 -9.39
CA ARG A 186 21.00 8.78 -8.95
C ARG A 186 19.65 9.12 -9.57
N LEU A 187 19.29 10.41 -9.64
CA LEU A 187 18.02 10.81 -10.24
C LEU A 187 17.96 10.50 -11.74
N SER A 188 19.08 10.63 -12.47
CA SER A 188 19.14 10.21 -13.88
C SER A 188 18.99 8.70 -14.03
N GLU A 189 19.62 7.91 -13.16
CA GLU A 189 19.55 6.44 -13.18
C GLU A 189 18.11 5.98 -12.89
N GLU A 190 17.46 6.54 -11.87
CA GLU A 190 16.09 6.21 -11.48
C GLU A 190 15.04 6.67 -12.51
N ASN A 191 15.25 7.83 -13.15
CA ASN A 191 14.41 8.28 -14.27
C ASN A 191 14.48 7.32 -15.45
N ALA A 192 15.67 6.79 -15.77
CA ALA A 192 15.83 5.82 -16.85
C ALA A 192 15.05 4.52 -16.56
N ARG A 193 14.97 4.08 -15.29
CA ARG A 193 14.21 2.88 -14.88
C ARG A 193 12.70 3.01 -15.10
N ILE A 194 12.16 4.23 -15.16
CA ILE A 194 10.75 4.49 -15.46
C ILE A 194 10.53 4.94 -16.91
N GLY A 195 11.53 4.79 -17.79
CA GLY A 195 11.41 5.11 -19.21
C GLY A 195 11.60 6.59 -19.56
N VAL A 196 12.09 7.41 -18.63
CA VAL A 196 12.47 8.81 -18.91
C VAL A 196 13.95 8.86 -19.25
N THR A 197 14.25 8.88 -20.54
CA THR A 197 15.60 9.13 -21.06
C THR A 197 15.67 10.55 -21.62
N PHE A 198 16.57 11.37 -21.09
CA PHE A 198 16.88 12.66 -21.69
C PHE A 198 17.72 12.42 -22.96
N GLU A 199 17.10 12.41 -24.13
CA GLU A 199 17.85 12.53 -25.38
C GLU A 199 18.44 13.94 -25.46
N ILE A 200 19.76 14.03 -25.35
CA ILE A 200 20.50 15.27 -25.59
C ILE A 200 20.59 15.40 -27.11
N ASN A 201 19.79 16.29 -27.69
CA ASN A 201 19.85 16.67 -29.10
C ASN A 201 20.64 17.97 -29.27
#